data_AF-A0A7S4VNJ0-F1
#
_entry.id   AF-A0A7S4VNJ0-F1
#
_cell.length_a   1.000
_cell.length_b   1.000
_cell.length_c   1.000
_cell.angle_alpha   90.00
_cell.angle_beta   90.00
_cell.angle_gamma   90.00
#
_symmetry.space_group_name_H-M   'P 1'
#
loop_
_entity.id
_entity.type
_entity.pdbx_description
1 polymer ?
#
loop_
_entity_poly.entity_id
_entity_poly.type
_entity_poly.pdbx_seq_one_letter_code
_entity_poly.pdbx_strand_id
1 'polypeptide(L)'
;MPLLRRFAQVGARGLAARGVTTAVVTESQETLSQKCWRWLDVTGFLTKWHSRRAWILDLDPPSRAASVMMTEYERKLLLWLTWMNLFFFPISLWYWYGQFTHLSSKPPIPLMPEYQYM
;
A
#
# COMPACT_ATOMS: atom_id res chain seq x y z
N MET A 1 8.50 -0.77 45.77
CA MET A 1 8.22 -0.85 44.30
C MET A 1 6.73 -0.67 43.92
N PRO A 2 6.03 0.39 44.34
CA PRO A 2 4.63 0.63 43.92
C PRO A 2 4.52 1.38 42.57
N LEU A 3 5.54 2.13 42.17
CA LEU A 3 5.52 2.95 40.95
C LEU A 3 5.57 2.09 39.67
N LEU A 4 6.43 1.06 39.63
CA LEU A 4 6.54 0.13 38.50
C LEU A 4 5.23 -0.62 38.22
N ARG A 5 4.49 -1.00 39.26
CA ARG A 5 3.17 -1.65 39.11
C ARG A 5 2.12 -0.70 38.54
N ARG A 6 2.17 0.59 38.90
CA ARG A 6 1.27 1.61 38.34
C ARG A 6 1.57 1.89 36.86
N PHE A 7 2.84 1.98 36.46
CA PHE A 7 3.22 2.11 35.06
C PHE A 7 2.79 0.89 34.23
N ALA A 8 2.97 -0.32 34.75
CA ALA A 8 2.52 -1.54 34.09
C ALA A 8 0.98 -1.60 33.95
N GLN A 9 0.22 -1.17 34.97
CA GLN A 9 -1.25 -1.13 34.90
C GLN A 9 -1.79 -0.05 33.96
N VAL A 10 -1.13 1.11 33.86
CA VAL A 10 -1.50 2.17 32.91
C VAL A 10 -1.18 1.73 31.47
N GLY A 11 -0.03 1.10 31.24
CA GLY A 11 0.32 0.52 29.94
C GLY A 11 -0.63 -0.61 29.51
N ALA A 12 -1.01 -1.48 30.45
CA ALA A 12 -1.94 -2.57 30.18
C ALA A 12 -3.37 -2.07 29.88
N ARG A 13 -3.84 -1.01 30.54
CA ARG A 13 -5.16 -0.41 30.26
C ARG A 13 -5.18 0.38 28.95
N GLY A 14 -4.07 1.02 28.57
CA GLY A 14 -3.93 1.71 27.28
C GLY A 14 -3.94 0.75 26.08
N LEU A 15 -3.44 -0.48 26.26
CA LEU A 15 -3.48 -1.52 25.24
C LEU A 15 -4.85 -2.24 25.16
N ALA A 16 -5.54 -2.40 26.29
CA ALA A 16 -6.84 -3.07 26.35
C ALA A 16 -8.02 -2.20 25.90
N ALA A 17 -7.88 -0.87 25.89
CA ALA A 17 -8.93 0.08 25.49
C ALA A 17 -8.88 0.46 24.00
N ARG A 18 -8.35 -0.40 23.11
CA ARG A 18 -8.49 -0.26 21.66
C ARG A 18 -9.92 -0.57 21.21
N GLY A 19 -10.87 0.23 21.68
CA GLY A 19 -12.09 0.47 20.92
C GLY A 19 -11.67 1.30 19.72
N VAL A 20 -11.71 0.71 18.52
CA VAL A 20 -11.55 1.44 17.26
C VAL A 20 -12.73 2.39 17.14
N THR A 21 -12.60 3.60 17.70
CA THR A 21 -13.60 4.65 17.58
C THR A 21 -13.53 5.23 16.18
N THR A 22 -14.66 5.22 15.48
CA THR A 22 -14.84 5.82 14.14
C THR A 22 -15.03 7.34 14.20
N ALA A 23 -14.80 7.96 15.36
CA ALA A 23 -14.96 9.39 15.54
C ALA A 23 -13.89 10.12 14.70
N VAL A 24 -14.33 11.08 13.90
CA VAL A 24 -13.44 12.00 13.18
C VAL A 24 -12.76 12.88 14.23
N VAL A 25 -11.59 12.44 14.70
CA VAL A 25 -10.75 13.24 15.60
C VAL A 25 -10.12 14.35 14.77
N THR A 26 -10.37 15.61 15.15
CA THR A 26 -9.72 16.77 14.54
C THR A 26 -8.21 16.67 14.73
N GLU A 27 -7.42 17.12 13.75
CA GLU A 27 -5.95 17.00 13.74
C GLU A 27 -5.30 17.50 15.05
N SER A 28 -5.89 18.52 15.68
CA SER A 28 -5.45 19.10 16.95
C SER A 28 -5.58 18.19 18.16
N GLN A 29 -6.34 17.09 18.09
CA GLN A 29 -6.60 16.16 19.19
C GLN A 29 -6.12 14.73 18.89
N GLU A 30 -5.41 14.52 17.76
CA GLU A 30 -4.96 13.18 17.38
C GLU A 30 -3.82 12.68 18.28
N THR A 31 -3.91 11.43 18.72
CA THR A 31 -2.78 10.76 19.39
C THR A 31 -1.70 10.40 18.37
N LEU A 32 -0.43 10.33 18.80
CA LEU A 32 0.68 9.91 17.92
C LEU A 32 0.42 8.55 17.25
N SER A 33 -0.23 7.61 17.94
CA SER A 33 -0.57 6.31 17.35
C SER A 33 -1.59 6.44 16.23
N GLN A 34 -2.62 7.28 16.37
CA GLN A 34 -3.60 7.53 15.31
C GLN A 34 -2.94 8.18 14.09
N LYS A 35 -2.02 9.12 14.33
CA LYS A 35 -1.21 9.74 13.28
C LYS A 35 -0.37 8.71 12.51
N CYS A 36 0.32 7.81 13.21
CA CYS A 36 1.09 6.73 12.59
C CYS A 36 0.20 5.80 11.76
N TRP A 37 -0.99 5.42 12.25
CA TRP A 37 -1.93 4.59 11.50
C TRP A 37 -2.44 5.27 10.23
N ARG A 38 -2.67 6.59 10.27
CA ARG A 38 -3.05 7.37 9.09
C ARG A 38 -1.94 7.38 8.04
N TRP A 39 -0.69 7.54 8.47
CA TRP A 39 0.48 7.53 7.58
C TRP A 39 0.81 6.14 7.02
N LEU A 40 0.56 5.08 7.78
CA LEU A 40 0.68 3.71 7.27
C LEU A 40 -0.40 3.39 6.23
N ASP A 41 -1.55 4.07 6.29
CA ASP A 41 -2.69 3.83 5.42
C ASP A 41 -3.02 4.98 4.47
N VAL A 42 -1.99 5.65 3.94
CA VAL A 42 -2.15 6.80 3.01
C VAL A 42 -2.97 6.44 1.78
N THR A 43 -2.84 5.21 1.27
CA THR A 43 -3.60 4.71 0.11
C THR A 43 -4.95 4.09 0.50
N GLY A 44 -5.25 4.02 1.80
CA GLY A 44 -6.46 3.39 2.34
C GLY A 44 -6.49 1.86 2.20
N PHE A 45 -5.36 1.21 1.90
CA PHE A 45 -5.27 -0.24 1.74
C PHE A 45 -5.72 -1.01 3.00
N LEU A 46 -5.22 -0.64 4.17
CA LEU A 46 -5.55 -1.30 5.44
C LEU A 46 -7.02 -1.06 5.82
N THR A 47 -7.54 0.14 5.56
CA THR A 47 -8.95 0.47 5.74
C THR A 47 -9.84 -0.37 4.82
N LYS A 48 -9.50 -0.48 3.53
CA LYS A 48 -10.21 -1.32 2.57
C LYS A 48 -10.11 -2.80 2.93
N TRP A 49 -8.98 -3.26 3.47
CA TRP A 49 -8.78 -4.65 3.88
C TRP A 49 -9.77 -5.08 4.97
N HIS A 50 -9.99 -4.23 5.97
CA HIS A 50 -10.89 -4.51 7.09
C HIS A 50 -12.35 -4.14 6.84
N SER A 51 -12.62 -3.13 6.01
CA SER A 51 -13.97 -2.62 5.76
C SER A 51 -14.41 -2.83 4.30
N ARG A 52 -15.36 -3.75 4.09
CA ARG A 52 -16.02 -3.93 2.78
C ARG A 52 -16.70 -2.65 2.32
N ARG A 53 -17.34 -1.91 3.22
CA ARG A 53 -18.03 -0.65 2.90
C ARG A 53 -17.05 0.38 2.31
N ALA A 54 -15.88 0.55 2.93
CA ALA A 54 -14.88 1.49 2.44
C ALA A 54 -14.38 1.11 1.04
N TRP A 55 -14.22 -0.20 0.78
CA TRP A 55 -13.85 -0.69 -0.53
C TRP A 55 -14.94 -0.48 -1.59
N ILE A 56 -16.21 -0.74 -1.28
CA ILE A 56 -17.33 -0.51 -2.24
C ILE A 56 -17.50 0.97 -2.55
N LEU A 57 -17.32 1.86 -1.58
CA LEU A 57 -17.44 3.30 -1.81
C LEU A 57 -16.33 3.86 -2.71
N ASP A 58 -15.20 3.17 -2.81
CA ASP A 58 -14.07 3.55 -3.66
C ASP A 58 -14.26 3.11 -5.12
N LEU A 59 -15.11 2.10 -5.37
CA LEU A 59 -15.41 1.59 -6.71
C LEU A 59 -16.26 2.57 -7.53
N ASP A 60 -16.15 2.49 -8.87
CA ASP A 60 -17.01 3.25 -9.78
C ASP A 60 -18.48 2.81 -9.66
N PRO A 61 -19.45 3.71 -9.82
CA PRO A 61 -20.88 3.42 -9.65
C PRO A 61 -21.39 2.10 -10.29
N PRO A 62 -21.06 1.76 -11.55
CA PRO A 62 -21.49 0.49 -12.14
C PRO A 62 -20.82 -0.73 -11.47
N SER A 63 -19.55 -0.62 -11.10
CA SER A 63 -18.81 -1.71 -10.46
C SER A 63 -19.25 -1.98 -9.02
N ARG A 64 -19.84 -0.98 -8.33
CA ARG A 64 -20.44 -1.17 -7.00
C ARG A 64 -21.58 -2.18 -7.02
N ALA A 65 -22.45 -2.11 -8.03
CA ALA A 65 -23.56 -3.05 -8.16
C ALA A 65 -23.05 -4.48 -8.38
N ALA A 66 -22.02 -4.67 -9.21
CA ALA A 66 -21.38 -5.96 -9.43
C ALA A 66 -20.67 -6.50 -8.18
N SER A 67 -20.08 -5.61 -7.36
CA SER A 67 -19.34 -5.97 -6.14
C SER A 67 -20.21 -6.60 -5.04
N VAL A 68 -21.54 -6.53 -5.15
CA VAL A 68 -22.48 -7.22 -4.25
C VAL A 68 -22.36 -8.73 -4.42
N MET A 69 -22.10 -9.20 -5.63
CA MET A 69 -21.98 -10.63 -5.95
C MET A 69 -20.63 -11.23 -5.56
N MET A 70 -19.65 -10.40 -5.18
CA MET A 70 -18.33 -10.87 -4.76
C MET A 70 -18.33 -11.37 -3.33
N THR A 71 -17.59 -12.46 -3.11
CA THR A 71 -17.33 -13.00 -1.77
C THR A 71 -16.22 -12.21 -1.06
N GLU A 72 -16.12 -12.35 0.26
CA GLU A 72 -15.05 -11.73 1.05
C GLU A 72 -13.65 -12.23 0.65
N TYR A 73 -13.55 -13.49 0.21
CA TYR A 73 -12.29 -14.06 -0.26
C TYR A 73 -11.82 -13.38 -1.55
N GLU A 74 -12.70 -13.29 -2.55
CA GLU A 74 -12.39 -12.66 -3.84
C GLU A 74 -12.00 -11.19 -3.68
N ARG A 75 -12.67 -10.46 -2.79
CA ARG A 75 -12.34 -9.08 -2.45
C ARG A 75 -10.92 -8.96 -1.90
N LYS A 76 -10.55 -9.79 -0.92
CA LYS A 76 -9.21 -9.79 -0.32
C LYS A 76 -8.14 -10.25 -1.32
N LEU A 77 -8.47 -11.20 -2.19
CA LEU A 77 -7.60 -11.63 -3.27
C LEU A 77 -7.30 -10.46 -4.23
N LEU A 78 -8.32 -9.71 -4.65
CA LEU A 78 -8.14 -8.55 -5.53
C LEU A 78 -7.31 -7.45 -4.86
N LEU A 79 -7.58 -7.14 -3.59
CA LEU A 79 -6.77 -6.19 -2.83
C LEU A 79 -5.32 -6.68 -2.72
N TRP A 80 -5.10 -7.96 -2.44
CA TRP A 80 -3.75 -8.51 -2.40
C TRP A 80 -3.04 -8.40 -3.75
N LEU A 81 -3.75 -8.66 -4.85
CA LEU A 81 -3.20 -8.58 -6.20
C LEU A 81 -2.80 -7.15 -6.58
N THR A 82 -3.62 -6.15 -6.23
CA THR A 82 -3.28 -4.73 -6.46
C THR A 82 -2.08 -4.30 -5.63
N TRP A 83 -1.98 -4.77 -4.39
CA TRP A 83 -0.81 -4.52 -3.54
C TRP A 83 0.48 -5.16 -4.11
N MET A 84 0.42 -6.42 -4.55
CA MET A 84 1.54 -7.08 -5.22
C MET A 84 1.95 -6.34 -6.49
N ASN A 85 0.99 -5.88 -7.28
CA ASN A 85 1.28 -5.08 -8.48
C ASN A 85 2.02 -3.79 -8.11
N LEU A 86 1.53 -3.04 -7.12
CA LEU A 86 2.19 -1.82 -6.64
C LEU A 86 3.63 -2.07 -6.15
N PHE A 87 3.89 -3.20 -5.51
CA PHE A 87 5.23 -3.59 -5.07
C PHE A 87 6.16 -3.98 -6.23
N PHE A 88 5.67 -4.75 -7.21
CA PHE A 88 6.48 -5.23 -8.33
C PHE A 88 6.62 -4.23 -9.48
N PHE A 89 5.72 -3.25 -9.59
CA PHE A 89 5.74 -2.22 -10.64
C PHE A 89 7.07 -1.43 -10.71
N PRO A 90 7.64 -0.90 -9.61
CA PRO A 90 8.92 -0.20 -9.70
C PRO A 90 10.07 -1.13 -10.11
N ILE A 91 10.03 -2.41 -9.71
CA ILE A 91 11.05 -3.40 -10.07
C ILE A 91 10.99 -3.70 -11.56
N SER A 92 9.78 -3.89 -12.10
CA SER A 92 9.60 -4.12 -13.54
C SER A 92 10.00 -2.89 -14.36
N LEU A 93 9.69 -1.68 -13.88
CA LEU A 93 10.06 -0.44 -14.54
C LEU A 93 11.58 -0.19 -14.53
N TRP A 94 12.26 -0.54 -13.44
CA TRP A 94 13.73 -0.54 -13.37
C TRP A 94 14.36 -1.50 -14.38
N TYR A 95 13.87 -2.74 -14.42
CA TYR A 95 14.37 -3.74 -15.36
C TYR A 95 14.14 -3.29 -16.81
N TRP A 96 12.95 -2.76 -17.10
CA TRP A 96 12.58 -2.21 -18.40
C TRP A 96 13.49 -1.05 -18.81
N TYR A 97 13.73 -0.08 -17.92
CA TYR A 97 14.67 1.02 -18.15
C TYR A 97 16.10 0.51 -18.44
N GLY A 98 16.56 -0.49 -17.70
CA GLY A 98 17.84 -1.16 -17.96
C GLY A 98 17.94 -1.71 -19.39
N GLN A 99 16.88 -2.31 -19.93
CA GLN A 99 16.88 -2.81 -21.32
C GLN A 99 17.01 -1.69 -22.37
N PHE A 100 16.44 -0.50 -22.14
CA PHE A 100 16.64 0.63 -23.07
C PHE A 100 18.08 1.10 -23.13
N THR A 101 18.81 1.03 -22.02
CA THR A 101 20.24 1.37 -22.01
C THR A 101 21.08 0.35 -22.79
N HIS A 102 20.67 -0.92 -22.81
CA HIS A 102 21.29 -1.93 -23.66
C HIS A 102 20.93 -1.73 -25.14
N LEU A 103 19.69 -1.31 -25.45
CA LEU A 103 19.29 -1.01 -26.83
C LEU A 103 20.01 0.22 -27.41
N SER A 104 20.33 1.21 -26.57
CA SER A 104 21.09 2.40 -27.00
C SER A 104 22.60 2.15 -27.05
N SER A 105 23.07 1.04 -26.48
CA SER A 105 24.47 0.64 -26.58
C SER A 105 24.76 0.10 -27.98
N LYS A 106 25.92 0.48 -28.51
CA LYS A 106 26.42 0.00 -29.79
C LYS A 106 26.45 -1.54 -29.76
N PRO A 107 25.95 -2.23 -30.80
CA PRO A 107 25.95 -3.70 -30.82
C PRO A 107 27.37 -4.21 -30.54
N PRO A 108 27.54 -5.30 -29.76
CA PRO A 108 28.84 -5.87 -29.40
C PRO A 108 29.50 -6.62 -30.58
N ILE A 109 29.26 -6.15 -31.80
CA ILE A 109 29.84 -6.69 -33.03
C ILE A 109 30.97 -5.74 -33.41
N PRO A 110 32.17 -6.25 -33.76
CA PRO A 110 33.23 -5.42 -34.28
C PRO A 110 32.69 -4.63 -35.48
N LEU A 111 32.89 -3.31 -35.45
CA LEU A 111 32.55 -2.46 -36.58
C LEU A 111 33.23 -2.99 -37.84
N MET A 112 32.44 -3.23 -38.89
CA MET A 112 32.99 -3.46 -40.21
C MET A 112 33.78 -2.21 -40.61
N PRO A 113 35.04 -2.35 -41.09
CA PRO A 113 35.93 -1.21 -41.39
C PRO A 113 35.34 -0.20 -42.39
N GLU A 114 34.38 -0.65 -43.20
CA GLU A 114 33.74 0.12 -44.27
C GLU A 114 32.77 1.21 -43.75
N TYR A 115 32.28 1.09 -42.51
CA TYR A 115 31.32 2.04 -41.91
C TYR A 115 31.98 3.29 -41.30
N GLN A 116 33.32 3.40 -41.32
CA GLN A 116 34.02 4.51 -40.68
C GLN A 116 34.07 5.80 -41.52
N TYR A 117 33.60 5.76 -42.79
CA TYR A 117 33.70 6.87 -43.74
C TYR A 117 32.40 7.22 -44.49
N MET A 118 31.23 6.74 -44.02
CA MET A 118 29.91 7.23 -44.44
C MET A 118 29.28 8.04 -43.31
#